data_AF-A0A1C5JPB9-F1
#
_entry.id   AF-A0A1C5JPB9-F1
#
_cell.length_a   1.000
_cell.length_b   1.000
_cell.length_c   1.000
_cell.angle_alpha   90.00
_cell.angle_beta   90.00
_cell.angle_gamma   90.00
#
_symmetry.space_group_name_H-M   'P 1'
#
loop_
_entity.id
_entity.type
_entity.pdbx_description
1 polymer ?
#
loop_
_entity_poly.entity_id
_entity_poly.type
_entity_poly.pdbx_seq_one_letter_code
_entity_poly.pdbx_strand_id
1 'polypeptide(L)'
;MPVSSTPELLCARISAFHALVYTCDAPWKGTAVGYETTFTGQVTITPPLNQHEIDYLLAFAETRHEPRSAGPYALGYGDEIEDARDPDPSKPGYWCKWAPTADGTAIAWNEHEKFYDAEFWMGYLVHTFLKQDATVARERVDPVPGRVYPPALDRFTFDHVVDGVIEAEGEWPDDRWRIEVRANAVYVVRLLTEPDHAEYPRTHRDDWTDEQRADFAARTRHNFVYLVREGRLHEVGPADGTSFDPIPADVD
;
A
#
# COMPACT_ATOMS: atom_id res chain seq x y z
N MET A 1 -22.55 1.39 -59.04
CA MET A 1 -21.89 0.30 -58.30
C MET A 1 -20.42 0.64 -58.16
N PRO A 2 -19.78 0.56 -56.97
CA PRO A 2 -20.26 0.62 -55.58
C PRO A 2 -19.85 1.96 -54.87
N VAL A 3 -20.67 2.57 -53.98
CA VAL A 3 -20.83 2.39 -52.49
C VAL A 3 -19.55 2.79 -51.72
N SER A 4 -19.38 3.98 -51.09
CA SER A 4 -20.07 4.68 -49.97
C SER A 4 -20.06 3.95 -48.62
N SER A 5 -19.26 4.41 -47.64
CA SER A 5 -19.73 4.90 -46.33
C SER A 5 -18.62 4.99 -45.26
N THR A 6 -18.85 5.96 -44.37
CA THR A 6 -18.19 6.48 -43.16
C THR A 6 -17.79 5.46 -42.06
N PRO A 7 -17.04 5.91 -41.01
CA PRO A 7 -16.42 5.07 -39.98
C PRO A 7 -17.29 4.94 -38.72
N GLU A 8 -17.34 3.74 -38.12
CA GLU A 8 -17.87 3.53 -36.77
C GLU A 8 -17.42 2.17 -36.18
N LEU A 9 -17.08 2.21 -34.89
CA LEU A 9 -17.30 1.21 -33.83
C LEU A 9 -16.45 -0.07 -33.68
N LEU A 10 -16.01 -0.20 -32.42
CA LEU A 10 -16.07 -1.38 -31.53
C LEU A 10 -14.88 -2.36 -31.46
N CYS A 11 -14.26 -2.31 -30.28
CA CYS A 11 -14.12 -3.38 -29.28
C CYS A 11 -13.93 -4.85 -29.70
N ALA A 12 -13.20 -5.51 -28.80
CA ALA A 12 -13.18 -6.94 -28.56
C ALA A 12 -12.27 -7.75 -29.48
N ARG A 13 -11.01 -7.85 -29.06
CA ARG A 13 -10.22 -9.06 -29.28
C ARG A 13 -9.83 -9.67 -27.94
N ILE A 14 -10.10 -10.97 -27.86
CA ILE A 14 -9.61 -11.97 -26.90
C ILE A 14 -10.51 -12.15 -25.67
N SER A 15 -11.58 -12.94 -25.84
CA SER A 15 -12.07 -13.79 -24.76
C SER A 15 -12.76 -15.01 -25.36
N ALA A 16 -12.03 -16.12 -25.45
CA ALA A 16 -12.57 -17.44 -25.75
C ALA A 16 -11.54 -18.52 -25.37
N PHE A 17 -11.41 -18.79 -24.07
CA PHE A 17 -10.99 -20.11 -23.58
C PHE A 17 -11.58 -20.29 -22.18
N HIS A 18 -12.89 -20.54 -22.15
CA HIS A 18 -13.60 -21.02 -20.97
C HIS A 18 -14.14 -22.42 -21.28
N ALA A 19 -14.08 -23.28 -20.26
CA ALA A 19 -14.63 -24.63 -20.16
C ALA A 19 -13.73 -25.79 -20.62
N LEU A 20 -12.94 -26.30 -19.67
CA LEU A 20 -12.84 -27.75 -19.48
C LEU A 20 -12.80 -28.10 -17.98
N VAL A 21 -13.97 -28.57 -17.52
CA VAL A 21 -14.18 -29.66 -16.54
C VAL A 21 -13.51 -29.53 -15.16
N TYR A 22 -14.25 -28.95 -14.23
CA TYR A 22 -14.15 -29.24 -12.80
C TYR A 22 -14.80 -30.61 -12.51
N THR A 23 -13.99 -31.65 -12.29
CA THR A 23 -14.37 -32.78 -11.42
C THR A 23 -13.13 -33.25 -10.67
N CYS A 24 -13.01 -32.81 -9.42
CA CYS A 24 -12.25 -33.52 -8.40
C CYS A 24 -13.04 -33.39 -7.10
N ASP A 25 -13.78 -34.46 -6.80
CA ASP A 25 -14.30 -34.74 -5.46
C ASP A 25 -13.12 -34.92 -4.51
N ALA A 26 -12.87 -33.93 -3.66
CA ALA A 26 -12.12 -34.08 -2.43
C ALA A 26 -12.82 -33.26 -1.33
N PRO A 27 -13.13 -33.85 -0.16
CA PRO A 27 -13.77 -33.13 0.93
C PRO A 27 -12.73 -32.23 1.63
N TRP A 28 -12.55 -31.01 1.14
CA TRP A 28 -11.82 -29.99 1.87
C TRP A 28 -12.65 -29.58 3.09
N LYS A 29 -12.34 -30.18 4.24
CA LYS A 29 -12.67 -29.57 5.53
C LYS A 29 -11.95 -28.23 5.59
N GLY A 30 -12.73 -27.16 5.71
CA GLY A 30 -12.26 -25.79 5.70
C GLY A 30 -11.14 -25.55 6.70
N THR A 31 -9.99 -25.16 6.16
CA THR A 31 -9.09 -24.20 6.79
C THR A 31 -9.13 -22.99 5.86
N ALA A 32 -9.64 -21.87 6.38
CA ALA A 32 -9.52 -20.60 5.69
C ALA A 32 -8.03 -20.24 5.73
N VAL A 33 -7.30 -20.50 4.65
CA VAL A 33 -5.91 -20.07 4.51
C VAL A 33 -5.94 -18.55 4.28
N GLY A 34 -5.92 -17.80 5.37
CA GLY A 34 -5.71 -16.36 5.36
C GLY A 34 -4.22 -16.08 5.49
N TYR A 35 -3.69 -15.20 4.64
CA TYR A 35 -2.35 -14.66 4.81
C TYR A 35 -2.33 -13.83 6.11
N GLU A 36 -1.72 -14.37 7.16
CA GLU A 36 -1.52 -13.64 8.41
C GLU A 36 -0.31 -12.71 8.23
N THR A 37 -0.55 -11.41 8.35
CA THR A 37 0.51 -10.40 8.42
C THR A 37 0.33 -9.65 9.72
N THR A 38 1.41 -9.50 10.48
CA THR A 38 1.44 -8.74 11.72
C THR A 38 2.29 -7.50 11.56
N PHE A 39 1.88 -6.43 12.22
CA PHE A 39 2.61 -5.17 12.26
C PHE A 39 2.86 -4.78 13.70
N THR A 40 4.10 -4.42 14.03
CA THR A 40 4.48 -3.99 15.39
C THR A 40 5.21 -2.65 15.33
N GLY A 41 4.90 -1.75 16.25
CA GLY A 41 5.45 -0.41 16.29
C GLY A 41 4.43 0.64 15.84
N GLN A 42 4.90 1.85 15.64
CA GLN A 42 4.06 3.00 15.30
C GLN A 42 4.91 4.13 14.73
N VAL A 43 4.25 5.05 14.02
CA VAL A 43 4.84 6.33 13.62
C VAL A 43 4.28 7.44 14.49
N THR A 44 5.15 8.27 15.05
CA THR A 44 4.81 9.47 15.81
C THR A 44 4.40 10.62 14.90
N ILE A 45 3.57 11.51 15.40
CA ILE A 45 3.03 12.68 14.69
C ILE A 45 3.29 13.93 15.54
N THR A 46 3.95 14.93 14.95
CA THR A 46 4.26 16.20 15.60
C THR A 46 3.93 17.39 14.68
N PRO A 47 3.08 18.36 15.11
CA PRO A 47 2.29 18.35 16.35
C PRO A 47 1.25 17.21 16.37
N PRO A 48 0.74 16.80 17.55
CA PRO A 48 -0.30 15.79 17.63
C PRO A 48 -1.56 16.18 16.83
N LEU A 49 -2.26 15.17 16.30
CA LEU A 49 -3.53 15.35 15.62
C LEU A 49 -4.56 15.99 16.55
N ASN A 50 -5.38 16.87 16.00
CA ASN A 50 -6.57 17.36 16.69
C ASN A 50 -7.73 16.36 16.58
N GLN A 51 -8.77 16.54 17.42
CA GLN A 51 -9.88 15.57 17.48
C GLN A 51 -10.58 15.35 16.14
N HIS A 52 -10.74 16.39 15.30
CA HIS A 52 -11.41 16.23 14.00
C HIS A 52 -10.58 15.40 13.01
N GLU A 53 -9.25 15.50 13.08
CA GLU A 53 -8.34 14.69 12.28
C GLU A 53 -8.39 13.23 12.74
N ILE A 54 -8.39 13.00 14.05
CA ILE A 54 -8.53 11.66 14.64
C ILE A 54 -9.84 11.02 14.20
N ASP A 55 -10.97 11.71 14.39
CA ASP A 55 -12.30 11.20 14.06
C ASP A 55 -12.41 10.84 12.56
N TYR A 56 -11.90 11.72 11.69
CA TYR A 56 -11.90 11.48 10.26
C TYR A 56 -11.02 10.30 9.87
N LEU A 57 -9.79 10.21 10.39
CA LEU A 57 -8.85 9.14 10.03
C LEU A 57 -9.29 7.77 10.59
N LEU A 58 -9.95 7.74 11.75
CA LEU A 58 -10.60 6.51 12.24
C LEU A 58 -11.74 6.08 11.31
N ALA A 59 -12.62 7.00 10.93
CA ALA A 59 -13.69 6.69 9.98
C ALA A 59 -13.15 6.32 8.58
N PHE A 60 -12.03 6.90 8.17
CA PHE A 60 -11.32 6.54 6.95
C PHE A 60 -10.83 5.09 7.00
N ALA A 61 -10.18 4.66 8.09
CA ALA A 61 -9.71 3.28 8.27
C ALA A 61 -10.84 2.23 8.26
N GLU A 62 -12.03 2.63 8.75
CA GLU A 62 -13.25 1.80 8.75
C GLU A 62 -14.05 1.87 7.44
N THR A 63 -13.62 2.67 6.47
CA THR A 63 -14.32 2.84 5.20
C THR A 63 -13.72 1.93 4.13
N ARG A 64 -14.56 1.14 3.44
CA ARG A 64 -14.14 0.45 2.21
C ARG A 64 -13.93 1.49 1.11
N HIS A 65 -12.77 1.52 0.50
CA HIS A 65 -12.33 2.57 -0.41
C HIS A 65 -12.67 2.30 -1.88
N GLU A 66 -13.97 2.15 -2.17
CA GLU A 66 -14.52 2.08 -3.53
C GLU A 66 -14.72 3.48 -4.14
N PRO A 67 -14.75 3.61 -5.49
CA PRO A 67 -15.19 4.84 -6.15
C PRO A 67 -16.60 5.27 -5.68
N ARG A 68 -16.73 6.55 -5.33
CA ARG A 68 -17.98 7.14 -4.84
C ARG A 68 -18.29 8.43 -5.59
N SER A 69 -19.57 8.69 -5.82
CA SER A 69 -20.05 9.93 -6.44
C SER A 69 -19.72 11.18 -5.63
N ALA A 70 -19.60 11.05 -4.31
CA ALA A 70 -19.11 12.10 -3.40
C ALA A 70 -17.59 12.29 -3.41
N GLY A 71 -16.87 11.62 -4.34
CA GLY A 71 -15.46 11.82 -4.58
C GLY A 71 -14.53 11.02 -3.67
N PRO A 72 -13.20 11.22 -3.81
CA PRO A 72 -12.21 10.33 -3.22
C PRO A 72 -12.05 10.47 -1.70
N TYR A 73 -12.66 11.49 -1.09
CA TYR A 73 -12.58 11.73 0.36
C TYR A 73 -13.86 11.35 1.09
N ALA A 74 -14.86 10.83 0.37
CA ALA A 74 -16.12 10.39 0.93
C ALA A 74 -15.93 9.24 1.96
N LEU A 75 -16.64 9.34 3.09
CA LEU A 75 -16.62 8.37 4.19
C LEU A 75 -18.02 7.79 4.43
N GLY A 76 -18.09 6.52 4.80
CA GLY A 76 -19.31 5.90 5.33
C GLY A 76 -20.31 5.33 4.31
N TYR A 77 -21.50 5.00 4.84
CA TYR A 77 -22.62 4.37 4.15
C TYR A 77 -23.70 5.43 3.84
N GLY A 78 -23.72 5.94 2.62
CA GLY A 78 -24.70 6.98 2.24
C GLY A 78 -24.44 7.57 0.87
N ASP A 79 -23.17 7.53 0.44
CA ASP A 79 -22.79 7.90 -0.92
C ASP A 79 -23.00 6.73 -1.87
N GLU A 80 -23.39 7.07 -3.10
CA GLU A 80 -23.56 6.08 -4.17
C GLU A 80 -22.19 5.53 -4.58
N ILE A 81 -22.03 4.21 -4.44
CA ILE A 81 -20.86 3.48 -4.92
C ILE A 81 -20.99 3.34 -6.43
N GLU A 82 -20.03 3.88 -7.17
CA GLU A 82 -20.05 3.87 -8.64
C GLU A 82 -19.60 2.51 -9.22
N ASP A 83 -18.56 1.91 -8.62
CA ASP A 83 -18.14 0.54 -8.93
C ASP A 83 -17.71 -0.18 -7.65
N ALA A 84 -18.43 -1.24 -7.28
CA ALA A 84 -18.15 -2.00 -6.07
C ALA A 84 -17.08 -3.10 -6.24
N ARG A 85 -16.62 -3.31 -7.47
CA ARG A 85 -15.72 -4.42 -7.84
C ARG A 85 -14.25 -4.07 -7.79
N ASP A 86 -13.93 -2.78 -7.85
CA ASP A 86 -12.58 -2.25 -7.89
C ASP A 86 -12.39 -1.17 -6.81
N PRO A 87 -11.19 -1.04 -6.21
CA PRO A 87 -10.90 0.08 -5.33
C PRO A 87 -10.86 1.38 -6.13
N ASP A 88 -11.04 2.51 -5.44
CA ASP A 88 -10.87 3.82 -6.05
C ASP A 88 -9.43 3.96 -6.57
N PRO A 89 -9.23 4.28 -7.85
CA PRO A 89 -7.90 4.32 -8.46
C PRO A 89 -6.99 5.40 -7.86
N SER A 90 -7.53 6.35 -7.09
CA SER A 90 -6.75 7.33 -6.35
C SER A 90 -6.17 6.80 -5.04
N LYS A 91 -6.51 5.57 -4.63
CA LYS A 91 -6.14 4.98 -3.34
C LYS A 91 -5.33 3.69 -3.53
N PRO A 92 -4.49 3.31 -2.55
CA PRO A 92 -3.70 2.09 -2.62
C PRO A 92 -4.52 0.79 -2.74
N GLY A 93 -5.69 0.72 -2.08
CA GLY A 93 -6.52 -0.48 -2.11
C GLY A 93 -7.87 -0.27 -1.44
N TYR A 94 -8.47 -1.34 -0.93
CA TYR A 94 -9.81 -1.28 -0.31
C TYR A 94 -9.83 -0.80 1.13
N TRP A 95 -8.80 -1.12 1.91
CA TRP A 95 -8.83 -0.94 3.36
C TRP A 95 -7.51 -0.38 3.84
N CYS A 96 -7.56 0.82 4.42
CA CYS A 96 -6.45 1.34 5.22
C CYS A 96 -6.61 0.81 6.65
N LYS A 97 -5.63 0.08 7.17
CA LYS A 97 -5.63 -0.41 8.57
C LYS A 97 -4.65 0.32 9.47
N TRP A 98 -4.13 1.46 8.99
CA TRP A 98 -3.46 2.44 9.83
C TRP A 98 -4.49 3.34 10.49
N ALA A 99 -4.43 3.43 11.82
CA ALA A 99 -5.33 4.25 12.61
C ALA A 99 -4.53 5.16 13.56
N PRO A 100 -5.00 6.40 13.79
CA PRO A 100 -4.41 7.25 14.81
C PRO A 100 -4.67 6.68 16.20
N THR A 101 -3.73 6.92 17.10
CA THR A 101 -3.88 6.72 18.55
C THR A 101 -4.89 7.71 19.12
N ALA A 102 -5.51 7.36 20.26
CA ALA A 102 -6.57 8.16 20.86
C ALA A 102 -6.12 9.57 21.29
N ASP A 103 -4.82 9.76 21.56
CA ASP A 103 -4.24 11.07 21.90
C ASP A 103 -3.69 11.84 20.70
N GLY A 104 -3.80 11.28 19.49
CA GLY A 104 -3.35 11.90 18.24
C GLY A 104 -1.83 11.95 18.07
N THR A 105 -1.05 11.33 18.96
CA THR A 105 0.43 11.45 18.93
C THR A 105 1.11 10.46 18.01
N ALA A 106 0.39 9.45 17.52
CA ALA A 106 0.92 8.41 16.65
C ALA A 106 -0.14 7.76 15.75
N ILE A 107 0.30 7.06 14.71
CA ILE A 107 -0.47 6.10 13.89
C ILE A 107 0.13 4.70 14.07
N ALA A 108 -0.74 3.71 14.25
CA ALA A 108 -0.38 2.30 14.39
C ALA A 108 -1.34 1.40 13.62
N TRP A 109 -1.00 0.11 13.48
CA TRP A 109 -1.91 -0.89 12.93
C TRP A 109 -3.09 -1.07 13.87
N ASN A 110 -4.31 -1.10 13.33
CA ASN A 110 -5.52 -1.31 14.12
C ASN A 110 -5.80 -2.80 14.41
N GLU A 111 -4.86 -3.71 14.13
CA GLU A 111 -4.93 -5.15 14.40
C GLU A 111 -5.98 -5.92 13.58
N HIS A 112 -6.57 -5.29 12.55
CA HIS A 112 -7.45 -6.01 11.63
C HIS A 112 -6.65 -6.80 10.60
N GLU A 113 -7.08 -8.03 10.34
CA GLU A 113 -6.46 -8.94 9.37
C GLU A 113 -6.45 -8.38 7.93
N LYS A 114 -5.54 -8.93 7.12
CA LYS A 114 -5.43 -8.73 5.65
C LYS A 114 -5.19 -7.28 5.26
N PHE A 115 -4.09 -6.72 5.76
CA PHE A 115 -3.67 -5.37 5.42
C PHE A 115 -2.73 -5.33 4.21
N TYR A 116 -3.33 -5.39 3.02
CA TYR A 116 -2.59 -5.23 1.76
C TYR A 116 -2.09 -3.79 1.59
N ASP A 117 -0.97 -3.63 0.88
CA ASP A 117 -0.42 -2.34 0.46
C ASP A 117 -0.12 -1.40 1.64
N ALA A 118 0.28 -1.96 2.78
CA ALA A 118 0.47 -1.23 4.03
C ALA A 118 1.47 -0.07 3.88
N GLU A 119 2.57 -0.27 3.14
CA GLU A 119 3.54 0.79 2.83
C GLU A 119 2.94 1.93 2.00
N PHE A 120 2.07 1.59 1.04
CA PHE A 120 1.43 2.57 0.15
C PHE A 120 0.34 3.33 0.90
N TRP A 121 -0.37 2.67 1.81
CA TRP A 121 -1.31 3.33 2.72
C TRP A 121 -0.63 4.31 3.65
N MET A 122 0.54 3.97 4.21
CA MET A 122 1.31 4.92 5.03
C MET A 122 1.71 6.16 4.20
N GLY A 123 2.26 5.93 2.99
CA GLY A 123 2.58 7.01 2.07
C GLY A 123 1.35 7.85 1.70
N TYR A 124 0.21 7.21 1.47
CA TYR A 124 -1.05 7.89 1.14
C TYR A 124 -1.50 8.81 2.27
N LEU A 125 -1.53 8.33 3.53
CA LEU A 125 -1.93 9.15 4.68
C LEU A 125 -1.01 10.37 4.83
N VAL A 126 0.30 10.14 4.80
CA VAL A 126 1.30 11.20 4.96
C VAL A 126 1.14 12.26 3.88
N HIS A 127 1.11 11.86 2.60
CA HIS A 127 1.08 12.79 1.47
C HIS A 127 -0.30 13.40 1.19
N THR A 128 -1.39 12.76 1.61
CA THR A 128 -2.75 13.24 1.31
C THR A 128 -3.32 14.11 2.41
N PHE A 129 -3.04 13.78 3.68
CA PHE A 129 -3.71 14.40 4.82
C PHE A 129 -2.79 15.04 5.86
N LEU A 130 -1.56 14.54 6.05
CA LEU A 130 -0.80 14.89 7.25
C LEU A 130 0.22 16.01 7.04
N LYS A 131 1.09 15.84 6.04
CA LYS A 131 2.27 16.70 5.91
C LYS A 131 1.93 18.13 5.48
N GLN A 132 2.86 19.04 5.73
CA GLN A 132 2.88 20.33 5.04
C GLN A 132 2.81 20.11 3.53
N ASP A 133 1.95 20.88 2.87
CA ASP A 133 1.64 20.79 1.44
C ASP A 133 0.83 19.55 1.01
N ALA A 134 0.30 18.74 1.94
CA ALA A 134 -0.49 17.56 1.61
C ALA A 134 -1.52 17.81 0.49
N THR A 135 -1.84 16.77 -0.29
CA THR A 135 -2.70 16.88 -1.47
C THR A 135 -3.99 17.64 -1.18
N VAL A 136 -4.70 17.31 -0.09
CA VAL A 136 -5.90 18.02 0.31
C VAL A 136 -5.62 19.48 0.64
N ALA A 137 -4.53 19.79 1.34
CA ALA A 137 -4.15 21.18 1.66
C ALA A 137 -3.99 22.03 0.40
N ARG A 138 -3.33 21.50 -0.65
CA ARG A 138 -3.17 22.19 -1.94
C ARG A 138 -4.50 22.34 -2.66
N GLU A 139 -5.30 21.28 -2.69
CA GLU A 139 -6.63 21.29 -3.31
C GLU A 139 -7.61 22.23 -2.60
N ARG A 140 -7.42 22.55 -1.33
CA ARG A 140 -8.23 23.58 -0.67
C ARG A 140 -7.87 25.01 -1.09
N VAL A 141 -6.66 25.23 -1.57
CA VAL A 141 -6.23 26.51 -2.14
C VAL A 141 -6.64 26.64 -3.60
N ASP A 142 -6.48 25.56 -4.38
CA ASP A 142 -6.86 25.47 -5.79
C ASP A 142 -7.71 24.21 -6.03
N PRO A 143 -9.05 24.30 -5.83
CA PRO A 143 -9.92 23.14 -5.91
C PRO A 143 -9.98 22.51 -7.30
N VAL A 144 -9.79 21.18 -7.33
CA VAL A 144 -10.02 20.38 -8.54
C VAL A 144 -11.49 20.50 -8.95
N PRO A 145 -11.81 20.94 -10.19
CA PRO A 145 -13.18 21.08 -10.66
C PRO A 145 -13.98 19.78 -10.53
N GLY A 146 -15.17 19.87 -9.95
CA GLY A 146 -16.07 18.73 -9.75
C GLY A 146 -15.72 17.83 -8.56
N ARG A 147 -14.60 18.07 -7.86
CA ARG A 147 -14.27 17.34 -6.64
C ARG A 147 -15.07 17.85 -5.45
N VAL A 148 -15.58 16.92 -4.66
CA VAL A 148 -16.29 17.19 -3.40
C VAL A 148 -15.33 16.96 -2.23
N TYR A 149 -15.37 17.87 -1.25
CA TYR A 149 -14.56 17.81 -0.04
C TYR A 149 -15.50 17.74 1.18
N PRO A 150 -15.40 16.69 2.00
CA PRO A 150 -16.18 16.61 3.24
C PRO A 150 -15.87 17.78 4.18
N PRO A 151 -16.87 18.36 4.87
CA PRO A 151 -16.65 19.45 5.83
C PRO A 151 -15.66 19.13 6.96
N ALA A 152 -15.47 17.85 7.28
CA ALA A 152 -14.48 17.41 8.26
C ALA A 152 -13.05 17.84 7.88
N LEU A 153 -12.73 17.92 6.58
CA LEU A 153 -11.43 18.38 6.09
C LEU A 153 -11.18 19.88 6.33
N ASP A 154 -12.21 20.66 6.69
CA ASP A 154 -12.06 22.08 7.01
C ASP A 154 -11.27 22.32 8.31
N ARG A 155 -11.16 21.28 9.15
CA ARG A 155 -10.50 21.31 10.46
C ARG A 155 -9.11 20.68 10.47
N PHE A 156 -8.63 20.21 9.32
CA PHE A 156 -7.29 19.69 9.18
C PHE A 156 -6.26 20.82 9.17
N THR A 157 -5.15 20.60 9.85
CA THR A 157 -4.05 21.54 10.03
C THR A 157 -2.97 21.37 8.97
N PHE A 158 -2.75 20.14 8.50
CA PHE A 158 -1.78 19.80 7.46
C PHE A 158 -0.36 20.28 7.75
N ASP A 159 0.07 20.33 9.00
CA ASP A 159 1.39 20.81 9.42
C ASP A 159 2.21 19.74 10.15
N HIS A 160 1.79 18.47 10.02
CA HIS A 160 2.39 17.38 10.76
C HIS A 160 3.70 16.90 10.14
N VAL A 161 4.61 16.51 11.02
CA VAL A 161 5.80 15.73 10.72
C VAL A 161 5.57 14.34 11.30
N VAL A 162 5.73 13.34 10.45
CA VAL A 162 5.57 11.92 10.78
C VAL A 162 6.94 11.26 10.77
N ASP A 163 7.24 10.57 11.88
CA ASP A 163 8.51 9.87 12.10
C ASP A 163 8.29 8.58 12.88
N GLY A 164 8.96 7.50 12.50
CA GLY A 164 8.96 6.27 13.30
C GLY A 164 9.06 5.02 12.46
N VAL A 165 8.91 3.88 13.13
CA VAL A 165 9.20 2.57 12.56
C VAL A 165 8.05 1.62 12.87
N ILE A 166 7.66 0.87 11.85
CA ILE A 166 6.74 -0.25 11.95
C ILE A 166 7.43 -1.46 11.33
N GLU A 167 7.61 -2.50 12.13
CA GLU A 167 8.06 -3.81 11.69
C GLU A 167 6.87 -4.61 11.19
N ALA A 168 7.05 -5.36 10.12
CA ALA A 168 6.04 -6.20 9.52
C ALA A 168 6.58 -7.61 9.28
N GLU A 169 5.73 -8.59 9.54
CA GLU A 169 6.03 -10.01 9.38
C GLU A 169 4.82 -10.71 8.79
N GLY A 170 5.00 -11.36 7.64
CA GLY A 170 4.00 -12.20 6.99
C GLY A 170 3.94 -13.60 7.57
N GLU A 171 3.48 -14.56 6.76
CA GLU A 171 3.27 -15.95 7.19
C GLU A 171 4.59 -16.66 7.51
N TRP A 172 5.65 -16.30 6.79
CA TRP A 172 6.93 -16.97 6.90
C TRP A 172 7.94 -16.08 7.65
N PRO A 173 8.82 -16.65 8.50
CA PRO A 173 9.80 -15.88 9.26
C PRO A 173 10.78 -15.03 8.41
N ASP A 174 10.87 -15.34 7.11
CA ASP A 174 11.63 -14.63 6.09
C ASP A 174 10.80 -13.62 5.29
N ASP A 175 9.48 -13.60 5.44
CA ASP A 175 8.59 -12.55 4.91
C ASP A 175 8.54 -11.37 5.89
N ARG A 176 9.67 -10.69 6.03
CA ARG A 176 9.80 -9.58 6.97
C ARG A 176 10.23 -8.30 6.26
N TRP A 177 9.57 -7.22 6.60
CA TRP A 177 9.93 -5.90 6.12
C TRP A 177 9.65 -4.84 7.16
N ARG A 178 10.20 -3.67 6.92
CA ARG A 178 10.13 -2.55 7.83
C ARG A 178 9.66 -1.33 7.08
N ILE A 179 8.62 -0.69 7.58
CA ILE A 179 8.17 0.63 7.12
C ILE A 179 8.77 1.65 8.07
N GLU A 180 9.57 2.57 7.56
CA GLU A 180 10.07 3.69 8.34
C GLU A 180 9.66 5.00 7.70
N VAL A 181 9.21 5.92 8.54
CA VAL A 181 8.92 7.28 8.12
C VAL A 181 9.98 8.19 8.72
N ARG A 182 10.61 9.01 7.88
CA ARG A 182 11.57 10.05 8.28
C ARG A 182 11.15 11.37 7.69
N ALA A 183 10.78 12.33 8.53
CA ALA A 183 10.34 13.66 8.11
C ALA A 183 9.34 13.61 6.94
N ASN A 184 8.30 12.78 7.08
CA ASN A 184 7.27 12.53 6.06
C ASN A 184 7.70 11.75 4.79
N ALA A 185 8.93 11.28 4.70
CA ALA A 185 9.35 10.35 3.64
C ALA A 185 9.19 8.91 4.13
N VAL A 186 8.46 8.10 3.37
CA VAL A 186 8.17 6.70 3.72
C VAL A 186 9.12 5.77 2.99
N TYR A 187 9.92 5.05 3.77
CA TYR A 187 10.88 4.06 3.31
C TYR A 187 10.37 2.66 3.64
N VAL A 188 10.70 1.71 2.77
CA VAL A 188 10.48 0.29 2.99
C VAL A 188 11.82 -0.41 2.90
N VAL A 189 12.18 -1.15 3.94
CA VAL A 189 13.34 -2.03 3.96
C VAL A 189 12.85 -3.45 3.97
N ARG A 190 13.12 -4.18 2.89
CA ARG A 190 12.76 -5.60 2.79
C ARG A 190 13.97 -6.45 3.18
N LEU A 191 13.75 -7.36 4.14
CA LEU A 191 14.71 -8.40 4.46
C LEU A 191 14.59 -9.47 3.38
N LEU A 192 15.45 -9.41 2.36
CA LEU A 192 15.57 -10.51 1.40
C LEU A 192 16.39 -11.62 2.05
N THR A 193 15.78 -12.41 2.92
CA THR A 193 16.45 -13.60 3.49
C THR A 193 16.34 -14.81 2.56
N GLU A 194 15.34 -14.84 1.69
CA GLU A 194 15.16 -15.79 0.58
C GLU A 194 14.72 -15.00 -0.70
N PRO A 195 14.93 -15.51 -1.93
CA PRO A 195 14.55 -14.82 -3.16
C PRO A 195 13.05 -14.88 -3.30
N ASP A 196 12.51 -13.89 -4.00
CA ASP A 196 11.09 -13.88 -4.32
C ASP A 196 10.70 -15.21 -4.98
N HIS A 197 9.58 -15.80 -4.55
CA HIS A 197 9.00 -17.02 -5.11
C HIS A 197 8.78 -16.94 -6.64
N ALA A 198 8.76 -15.73 -7.21
CA ALA A 198 8.69 -15.51 -8.65
C ALA A 198 10.04 -15.65 -9.40
N GLU A 199 11.17 -15.55 -8.71
CA GLU A 199 12.51 -15.51 -9.32
C GLU A 199 13.07 -16.92 -9.61
N TYR A 200 12.66 -17.93 -8.84
CA TYR A 200 13.03 -19.32 -9.05
C TYR A 200 11.78 -20.21 -9.14
N PRO A 201 11.80 -21.29 -9.96
CA PRO A 201 10.70 -22.26 -9.99
C PRO A 201 10.36 -22.76 -8.58
N ARG A 202 9.11 -23.22 -8.36
CA ARG A 202 8.60 -23.83 -7.12
C ARG A 202 9.29 -25.16 -6.75
N THR A 203 10.61 -25.16 -6.71
CA THR A 203 11.44 -26.23 -6.18
C THR A 203 11.87 -25.78 -4.79
N HIS A 204 11.82 -26.71 -3.83
CA HIS A 204 12.18 -26.45 -2.44
C HIS A 204 13.60 -25.90 -2.37
N ARG A 205 13.97 -25.12 -1.34
CA ARG A 205 15.33 -24.54 -1.20
C ARG A 205 16.46 -25.57 -1.35
N ASP A 206 16.16 -26.81 -1.00
CA ASP A 206 17.07 -27.96 -1.12
C ASP A 206 17.38 -28.35 -2.58
N ASP A 207 16.58 -27.89 -3.53
CA ASP A 207 16.70 -28.21 -4.96
C ASP A 207 17.60 -27.22 -5.73
N TRP A 208 18.07 -26.15 -5.09
CA TRP A 208 18.94 -25.18 -5.76
C TRP A 208 20.34 -25.74 -6.00
N THR A 209 20.98 -25.24 -7.05
CA THR A 209 22.41 -25.46 -7.26
C THR A 209 23.24 -24.60 -6.31
N ASP A 210 24.51 -24.99 -6.10
CA ASP A 210 25.45 -24.16 -5.35
C ASP A 210 25.68 -22.79 -6.00
N GLU A 211 25.56 -22.70 -7.33
CA GLU A 211 25.67 -21.45 -8.08
C GLU A 211 24.48 -20.53 -7.83
N GLN A 212 23.25 -21.05 -7.81
CA GLN A 212 22.06 -20.29 -7.44
C GLN A 212 22.11 -19.82 -5.99
N ARG A 213 22.57 -20.69 -5.07
CA ARG A 213 22.81 -20.31 -3.67
C ARG A 213 23.87 -19.22 -3.54
N ALA A 214 24.97 -19.33 -4.28
CA ALA A 214 26.07 -18.35 -4.23
C ALA A 214 25.68 -17.00 -4.85
N ASP A 215 24.98 -17.01 -5.97
CA ASP A 215 24.44 -15.81 -6.63
C ASP A 215 23.38 -15.12 -5.74
N PHE A 216 22.43 -15.89 -5.21
CA PHE A 216 21.46 -15.39 -4.23
C PHE A 216 22.18 -14.79 -3.01
N ALA A 217 23.06 -15.54 -2.35
CA ALA A 217 23.81 -15.09 -1.18
C ALA A 217 24.81 -13.94 -1.48
N ALA A 218 25.14 -13.67 -2.74
CA ALA A 218 25.89 -12.49 -3.13
C ALA A 218 24.98 -11.24 -3.25
N ARG A 219 23.71 -11.43 -3.60
CA ARG A 219 22.70 -10.36 -3.73
C ARG A 219 21.96 -10.06 -2.43
N THR A 220 21.82 -11.04 -1.51
CA THR A 220 21.00 -10.93 -0.28
C THR A 220 21.74 -10.66 1.00
N ARG A 221 23.02 -10.27 0.92
CA ARG A 221 23.72 -9.69 2.08
C ARG A 221 23.24 -8.29 2.45
N HIS A 222 22.34 -7.72 1.65
CA HIS A 222 21.93 -6.34 1.79
C HIS A 222 20.40 -6.26 1.69
N ASN A 223 19.79 -5.66 2.70
CA ASN A 223 18.38 -5.30 2.60
C ASN A 223 18.24 -4.24 1.52
N PHE A 224 17.13 -4.21 0.80
CA PHE A 224 16.91 -3.15 -0.20
C PHE A 224 16.04 -2.05 0.39
N VAL A 225 16.47 -0.81 0.16
CA VAL A 225 15.74 0.38 0.57
C VAL A 225 14.92 0.88 -0.61
N TYR A 226 13.63 1.03 -0.38
CA TYR A 226 12.70 1.62 -1.33
C TYR A 226 12.08 2.88 -0.75
N LEU A 227 11.94 3.91 -1.57
CA LEU A 227 11.14 5.09 -1.25
C LEU A 227 9.74 4.92 -1.83
N VAL A 228 8.71 5.09 -1.01
CA VAL A 228 7.32 5.16 -1.49
C VAL A 228 7.05 6.55 -2.03
N ARG A 229 6.79 6.66 -3.33
CA ARG A 229 6.42 7.92 -3.98
C ARG A 229 5.45 7.67 -5.12
N GLU A 230 4.40 8.48 -5.18
CA GLU A 230 3.39 8.43 -6.26
C GLU A 230 2.76 7.03 -6.40
N GLY A 231 2.50 6.36 -5.27
CA GLY A 231 1.91 5.02 -5.23
C GLY A 231 2.82 3.91 -5.77
N ARG A 232 4.14 4.15 -5.84
CA ARG A 232 5.13 3.18 -6.31
C ARG A 232 6.35 3.12 -5.40
N LEU A 233 7.01 1.96 -5.39
CA LEU A 233 8.32 1.79 -4.79
C LEU A 233 9.39 2.26 -5.78
N HIS A 234 10.29 3.12 -5.32
CA HIS A 234 11.47 3.56 -6.04
C HIS A 234 12.69 3.02 -5.32
N GLU A 235 13.45 2.15 -5.99
CA GLU A 235 14.68 1.59 -5.42
C GLU A 235 15.69 2.72 -5.16
N VAL A 236 16.16 2.82 -3.92
CA VAL A 236 17.20 3.75 -3.49
C VAL A 236 18.56 3.06 -3.57
N GLY A 237 18.61 1.78 -3.21
CA GLY A 237 19.79 0.94 -3.28
C GLY A 237 19.84 -0.10 -2.16
N PRO A 238 20.94 -0.87 -2.09
CA PRO A 238 21.18 -1.79 -0.99
C PRO A 238 21.42 -1.01 0.31
N ALA A 239 21.05 -1.57 1.45
CA ALA A 239 21.21 -1.01 2.79
C ALA A 239 22.31 -1.75 3.56
N ASP A 240 22.98 -1.03 4.45
CA ASP A 240 23.95 -1.63 5.38
C ASP A 240 23.22 -2.39 6.50
N GLY A 241 23.24 -3.73 6.45
CA GLY A 241 22.46 -4.56 7.35
C GLY A 241 20.98 -4.15 7.35
N THR A 242 20.35 -4.03 8.52
CA THR A 242 18.95 -3.55 8.70
C THR A 242 18.81 -2.02 8.70
N SER A 243 19.86 -1.30 8.27
CA SER A 243 19.80 0.14 8.07
C SER A 243 18.91 0.49 6.87
N PHE A 244 18.69 1.78 6.71
CA PHE A 244 17.99 2.41 5.58
C PHE A 244 18.88 3.34 4.81
N ASP A 245 20.05 3.62 5.37
CA ASP A 245 21.02 4.39 4.66
C ASP A 245 21.50 3.48 3.53
N PRO A 246 21.31 3.89 2.27
CA PRO A 246 21.85 3.12 1.18
C PRO A 246 23.35 3.00 1.44
N ILE A 247 23.91 1.83 1.17
CA ILE A 247 25.35 1.63 1.21
C ILE A 247 25.91 2.73 0.31
N PRO A 248 26.76 3.62 0.86
CA PRO A 248 27.38 4.66 0.06
C PRO A 248 28.00 4.00 -1.15
N ALA A 249 27.75 4.57 -2.33
CA ALA A 249 28.52 4.22 -3.50
C ALA A 249 29.95 4.72 -3.29
N ASP A 250 30.75 4.03 -2.47
CA ASP A 250 32.20 4.22 -2.43
C ASP A 250 32.71 3.75 -3.80
N VAL A 251 33.19 4.67 -4.66
CA VAL A 251 34.56 5.16 -4.64
C VAL A 251 35.55 3.98 -4.59
N ASP A 252 35.44 3.11 -5.59
CA ASP A 252 36.58 2.42 -6.19
C ASP A 252 37.13 3.25 -7.37
#